data_AF-A0A2D4MDT7-F1
#
_entry.id   AF-A0A2D4MDT7-F1
#
_cell.length_a   1.000
_cell.length_b   1.000
_cell.length_c   1.000
_cell.angle_alpha   90.00
_cell.angle_beta   90.00
_cell.angle_gamma   90.00
#
_symmetry.space_group_name_H-M   'P 1'
#
loop_
_entity.id
_entity.type
_entity.pdbx_description
1 polymer ?
#
loop_
_entity_poly.entity_id
_entity_poly.type
_entity_poly.pdbx_seq_one_letter_code
_entity_poly.pdbx_strand_id
1 'polypeptide(L)'
;WQKCIDTFILTQHVTPNATTYRSRSELLMGQKLRTRLDRLHPSYTSETPSDSISKIRSFKIGDGVYAQNYTGEPLWILGQIIAITSPQSYRVELEDGRIWRRHINQLREQIGKPSRDQNNPKANNYSPLENNKNLEFPIAANSNPE
;
A
#
# COMPACT_ATOMS: atom_id res chain seq x y z
N TRP A 1 29.11 -23.42 -8.80
CA TRP A 1 28.64 -22.14 -8.21
C TRP A 1 28.48 -21.04 -9.26
N GLN A 2 29.53 -20.69 -10.01
CA GLN A 2 29.45 -19.65 -11.07
C GLN A 2 28.32 -19.87 -12.07
N LYS A 3 28.21 -21.06 -12.67
CA LYS A 3 27.11 -21.40 -13.62
C LYS A 3 25.70 -21.21 -13.04
N CYS A 4 25.52 -21.46 -11.73
CA CYS A 4 24.25 -21.27 -11.06
C CYS A 4 23.92 -19.78 -10.92
N ILE A 5 24.92 -18.96 -10.61
CA ILE A 5 24.80 -17.50 -10.55
C ILE A 5 24.48 -16.94 -11.93
N ASP A 6 25.22 -17.35 -12.96
CA ASP A 6 25.01 -16.87 -14.33
C ASP A 6 23.58 -17.19 -14.80
N THR A 7 23.10 -18.40 -14.51
CA THR A 7 21.73 -18.83 -14.84
C THR A 7 20.68 -18.03 -14.05
N PHE A 8 20.92 -17.78 -12.76
CA PHE A 8 20.03 -16.99 -11.91
C PHE A 8 19.94 -15.54 -12.40
N ILE A 9 21.09 -14.89 -12.65
CA ILE A 9 21.16 -13.52 -13.16
C ILE A 9 20.46 -13.43 -14.51
N LEU A 10 20.74 -14.35 -15.43
CA LEU A 10 20.07 -14.39 -16.73
C LEU A 10 18.55 -14.47 -16.58
N THR A 11 18.06 -15.35 -15.70
CA THR A 11 16.61 -15.53 -15.45
C THR A 11 15.98 -14.24 -14.90
N GLN A 12 16.61 -13.61 -13.92
CA GLN A 12 16.16 -12.32 -13.38
C GLN A 12 16.16 -11.21 -14.45
N HIS A 13 17.13 -11.25 -15.37
CA HIS A 13 17.30 -10.24 -16.41
C HIS A 13 16.29 -10.32 -17.56
N VAL A 14 15.71 -11.49 -17.79
CA VAL A 14 14.74 -11.76 -18.90
C VAL A 14 13.29 -11.80 -18.42
N THR A 15 13.06 -12.04 -17.13
CA THR A 15 11.70 -12.13 -16.56
C THR A 15 11.06 -10.75 -16.47
N PRO A 16 9.87 -10.52 -17.07
CA PRO A 16 9.15 -9.26 -16.94
C PRO A 16 8.60 -9.09 -15.51
N ASN A 17 8.67 -7.86 -14.98
CA ASN A 17 8.06 -7.53 -13.70
C ASN A 17 6.55 -7.36 -13.86
N ALA A 18 5.74 -7.91 -12.95
CA ALA A 18 4.28 -7.79 -12.97
C ALA A 18 3.77 -6.34 -12.86
N THR A 19 4.51 -5.45 -12.19
CA THR A 19 4.10 -4.04 -12.02
C THR A 19 4.48 -3.16 -13.21
N THR A 20 5.65 -3.41 -13.81
CA THR A 20 6.22 -2.55 -14.86
C THR A 20 6.05 -3.15 -16.26
N TYR A 21 5.71 -4.45 -16.36
CA TYR A 21 5.68 -5.30 -17.56
C TYR A 21 7.00 -5.39 -18.35
N ARG A 22 7.98 -4.58 -18.00
CA ARG A 22 9.37 -4.62 -18.48
C ARG A 22 10.23 -5.56 -17.64
N SER A 23 11.20 -6.18 -18.30
CA SER A 23 12.29 -6.95 -17.72
C SER A 23 13.41 -6.03 -17.20
N ARG A 24 14.27 -6.55 -16.32
CA ARG A 24 15.41 -5.79 -15.77
C ARG A 24 16.35 -5.27 -16.87
N SER A 25 16.59 -6.08 -17.91
CA SER A 25 17.48 -5.68 -19.01
C SER A 25 16.88 -4.57 -19.87
N GLU A 26 15.56 -4.56 -20.06
CA GLU A 26 14.88 -3.47 -20.76
C GLU A 26 15.02 -2.16 -19.96
N LEU A 27 14.92 -2.22 -18.63
CA LEU A 27 15.09 -1.04 -17.77
C LEU A 27 16.56 -0.57 -17.67
N LEU A 28 17.52 -1.49 -17.64
CA LEU A 28 18.95 -1.16 -17.47
C LEU A 28 19.65 -0.79 -18.78
N MET A 29 19.38 -1.54 -19.85
CA MET A 29 20.10 -1.45 -21.13
C MET A 29 19.22 -0.90 -22.26
N GLY A 30 17.93 -0.66 -22.00
CA GLY A 30 16.99 -0.22 -23.04
C GLY A 30 16.64 -1.30 -24.07
N GLN A 31 17.10 -2.55 -23.88
CA GLN A 31 16.89 -3.64 -24.81
C GLN A 31 16.32 -4.89 -24.14
N LYS A 32 15.45 -5.61 -24.85
CA LYS A 32 14.98 -6.93 -24.45
C LYS A 32 16.00 -8.00 -24.83
N LEU A 33 16.54 -8.72 -23.85
CA LEU A 33 17.37 -9.89 -24.12
C LEU A 33 16.48 -11.02 -24.67
N ARG A 34 16.76 -11.42 -25.91
CA ARG A 34 16.02 -12.51 -26.56
C ARG A 34 16.49 -13.86 -26.04
N THR A 35 15.58 -14.64 -25.50
CA THR A 35 15.86 -16.01 -25.04
C THR A 35 15.38 -17.03 -26.08
N ARG A 36 15.71 -18.31 -25.89
CA ARG A 36 15.19 -19.36 -26.78
C ARG A 36 13.66 -19.48 -26.70
N LEU A 37 13.07 -19.19 -25.54
CA LEU A 37 11.61 -19.17 -25.34
C LEU A 37 10.95 -18.00 -26.08
N ASP A 38 11.59 -16.83 -26.08
CA ASP A 38 11.12 -15.62 -26.78
C ASP A 38 10.93 -15.84 -28.29
N ARG A 39 11.75 -16.71 -28.90
CA ARG A 39 11.64 -17.09 -30.31
C ARG A 39 10.45 -17.97 -30.65
N LEU A 40 9.77 -18.53 -29.66
CA LEU A 40 8.58 -19.37 -29.84
C LEU A 40 7.28 -18.55 -29.80
N HIS A 41 7.34 -17.26 -29.43
CA HIS A 41 6.15 -16.43 -29.28
C HIS A 41 5.86 -15.65 -30.58
N PRO A 42 4.68 -15.84 -31.24
CA PRO A 42 4.44 -15.29 -32.59
C PRO A 42 4.40 -13.76 -32.70
N SER A 43 4.14 -12.99 -31.64
CA SER A 43 4.23 -11.52 -31.66
C SER A 43 4.25 -10.98 -30.23
N TYR A 44 5.28 -10.22 -29.85
CA TYR A 44 5.30 -9.43 -28.61
C TYR A 44 4.70 -8.04 -28.89
N THR A 45 3.40 -7.85 -28.67
CA THR A 45 2.75 -6.54 -28.73
C THR A 45 3.00 -5.75 -27.44
N SER A 46 3.39 -4.49 -27.59
CA SER A 46 3.82 -3.58 -26.53
C SER A 46 2.67 -3.15 -25.59
N GLU A 47 2.75 -3.66 -24.37
CA GLU A 47 2.53 -3.03 -23.05
C GLU A 47 1.43 -1.98 -22.86
N THR A 48 0.47 -2.36 -22.02
CA THR A 48 -0.47 -1.49 -21.32
C THR A 48 0.18 -0.87 -20.08
N PRO A 49 0.01 0.44 -19.80
CA PRO A 49 0.41 1.03 -18.53
C PRO A 49 -0.49 0.52 -17.40
N SER A 50 0.10 -0.04 -16.33
CA SER A 50 -0.62 -0.37 -15.09
C SER A 50 -0.67 0.86 -14.20
N ASP A 51 -1.81 1.55 -14.21
CA ASP A 51 -2.13 2.57 -13.21
C ASP A 51 -2.63 1.89 -11.94
N SER A 52 -1.71 1.27 -11.20
CA SER A 52 -1.99 0.80 -9.84
C SER A 52 -1.68 1.91 -8.83
N ILE A 53 -2.49 2.97 -8.86
CA ILE A 53 -2.51 4.02 -7.82
C ILE A 53 -3.19 3.43 -6.59
N SER A 54 -2.43 2.70 -5.79
CA SER A 54 -2.83 2.31 -4.44
C SER A 54 -3.03 3.57 -3.58
N LYS A 55 -4.02 3.54 -2.70
CA LYS A 55 -4.47 4.65 -1.84
C LYS A 55 -3.28 5.30 -1.13
N ILE A 56 -2.93 6.51 -1.56
CA ILE A 56 -1.78 7.25 -1.05
C ILE A 56 -2.08 7.70 0.38
N ARG A 57 -1.42 7.09 1.35
CA ARG A 57 -1.40 7.61 2.73
C ARG A 57 -0.60 8.91 2.74
N SER A 58 -1.02 9.90 3.51
CA SER A 58 -0.33 11.20 3.62
C SER A 58 -0.51 11.77 5.02
N PHE A 59 0.48 12.52 5.50
CA PHE A 59 0.43 13.22 6.79
C PHE A 59 0.65 14.72 6.62
N LYS A 60 0.11 15.53 7.53
CA LYS A 60 0.30 16.98 7.55
C LYS A 60 1.33 17.38 8.62
N ILE A 61 1.88 18.58 8.44
CA ILE A 61 2.77 19.19 9.43
C ILE A 61 1.92 19.51 10.67
N GLY A 62 2.41 19.14 11.84
CA GLY A 62 1.71 19.27 13.11
C GLY A 62 0.91 18.04 13.53
N ASP A 63 0.80 17.00 12.70
CA ASP A 63 0.14 15.76 13.10
C ASP A 63 1.00 14.97 14.10
N GLY A 64 0.35 14.48 15.17
CA GLY A 64 0.94 13.57 16.13
C GLY A 64 1.00 12.15 15.56
N VAL A 65 2.20 11.60 15.45
CA VAL A 65 2.46 10.28 14.87
C VAL A 65 3.37 9.45 15.76
N TYR A 66 3.23 8.13 15.68
CA TYR A 66 4.21 7.22 16.24
C TYR A 66 5.29 6.93 15.20
N ALA A 67 6.54 7.22 15.54
CA ALA A 67 7.71 6.94 14.72
C ALA A 67 8.42 5.67 15.19
N GLN A 68 8.85 4.84 14.23
CA GLN A 68 9.59 3.62 14.55
C GLN A 68 11.00 3.93 15.10
N ASN A 69 11.33 3.32 16.23
CA ASN A 69 12.65 3.34 16.86
C ASN A 69 13.49 2.15 16.36
N TYR A 70 14.78 2.40 16.06
CA TYR A 70 15.75 1.37 15.66
C TYR A 70 16.86 1.16 16.68
N THR A 71 16.96 2.03 17.69
CA THR A 71 18.08 2.02 18.65
C THR A 71 17.76 1.20 19.89
N GLY A 72 16.48 0.90 20.14
CA GLY A 72 16.07 0.05 21.26
C GLY A 72 14.57 0.05 21.46
N GLU A 73 14.16 -0.35 22.65
CA GLU A 73 12.77 -0.31 23.10
C GLU A 73 12.42 1.06 23.71
N PRO A 74 11.20 1.58 23.52
CA PRO A 74 10.09 0.97 22.77
C PRO A 74 10.20 1.18 21.25
N LEU A 75 9.71 0.20 20.47
CA LEU A 75 9.72 0.23 19.00
C LEU A 75 8.97 1.39 18.36
N TRP A 76 8.00 1.99 19.06
CA TRP A 76 7.20 3.10 18.57
C TRP A 76 7.25 4.24 19.59
N ILE A 77 7.78 5.38 19.17
CA ILE A 77 7.87 6.57 20.01
C ILE A 77 6.97 7.65 19.45
N LEU A 78 6.27 8.35 20.33
CA LEU A 78 5.42 9.46 19.95
C LEU A 78 6.25 10.67 19.51
N GLY A 79 5.81 11.33 18.45
CA GLY A 79 6.40 12.56 17.96
C GLY A 79 5.44 13.35 17.08
N GLN A 80 5.86 14.53 16.66
CA GLN A 80 5.09 15.42 15.81
C GLN A 80 5.82 15.66 14.49
N ILE A 81 5.09 15.67 13.38
CA ILE A 81 5.67 15.97 12.07
C ILE A 81 5.99 17.45 11.98
N ILE A 82 7.26 17.79 11.83
CA ILE A 82 7.72 19.18 11.69
C ILE A 82 7.85 19.61 10.23
N ALA A 83 8.15 18.67 9.32
CA ALA A 83 8.38 18.98 7.91
C ALA A 83 8.21 17.74 7.02
N ILE A 84 7.79 17.98 5.78
CA ILE A 84 7.67 16.98 4.72
C ILE A 84 8.86 17.18 3.76
N THR A 85 9.78 16.22 3.72
CA THR A 85 10.97 16.30 2.84
C THR A 85 10.67 15.78 1.44
N SER A 86 9.78 14.79 1.33
CA SER A 86 9.33 14.20 0.06
C SER A 86 7.95 13.54 0.27
N PRO A 87 7.21 13.14 -0.79
CA PRO A 87 5.85 12.58 -0.64
C PRO A 87 5.73 11.44 0.38
N GLN A 88 6.80 10.65 0.56
CA GLN A 88 6.85 9.54 1.52
C GLN A 88 7.89 9.73 2.64
N SER A 89 8.61 10.85 2.69
CA SER A 89 9.68 11.08 3.67
C SER A 89 9.39 12.30 4.54
N TYR A 90 9.33 12.08 5.85
CA TYR A 90 8.92 13.07 6.85
C TYR A 90 10.01 13.27 7.89
N ARG A 91 10.04 14.47 8.48
CA ARG A 91 10.82 14.79 9.68
C ARG A 91 9.89 14.83 10.87
N VAL A 92 10.21 14.06 11.90
CA VAL A 92 9.43 13.94 13.13
C VAL A 92 10.29 14.41 14.29
N GLU A 93 9.76 15.32 15.08
CA GLU A 93 10.33 15.73 16.36
C GLU A 93 9.72 14.88 17.48
N LEU A 94 10.58 14.18 18.23
CA LEU A 94 10.19 13.45 19.43
C LEU A 94 9.96 14.41 20.60
N GLU A 95 9.27 13.96 21.63
CA GLU A 95 9.14 14.70 22.90
C GLU A 95 10.51 15.05 23.52
N ASP A 96 11.53 14.22 23.28
CA ASP A 96 12.91 14.45 23.71
C ASP A 96 13.65 15.56 22.91
N GLY A 97 12.99 16.24 21.97
CA GLY A 97 13.58 17.26 21.10
C GLY A 97 14.50 16.72 19.99
N ARG A 98 14.59 15.40 19.84
CA ARG A 98 15.36 14.76 18.76
C ARG A 98 14.56 14.75 17.46
N ILE A 99 15.21 15.12 16.37
CA ILE A 99 14.59 15.10 15.04
C ILE A 99 14.99 13.84 14.29
N TRP A 100 14.00 13.06 13.87
CA TRP A 100 14.17 11.85 13.08
C TRP A 100 13.64 12.01 11.66
N ARG A 101 14.35 11.41 10.70
CA ARG A 101 13.85 11.24 9.33
C ARG A 101 13.24 9.86 9.18
N ARG A 102 11.97 9.78 8.79
CA ARG A 102 11.22 8.52 8.67
C ARG A 102 10.37 8.46 7.41
N HIS A 103 10.27 7.26 6.85
CA HIS A 103 9.40 6.96 5.74
C HIS A 103 7.95 6.82 6.22
N ILE A 104 6.96 7.05 5.36
CA ILE A 104 5.53 6.95 5.70
C ILE A 104 5.12 5.59 6.30
N ASN A 105 5.78 4.51 5.86
CA ASN A 105 5.57 3.16 6.38
C ASN A 105 6.12 2.97 7.80
N GLN A 106 7.05 3.82 8.22
CA GLN A 106 7.66 3.84 9.55
C GLN A 106 6.92 4.80 10.49
N LEU A 107 5.79 5.34 10.05
CA LEU A 107 4.92 6.23 10.82
C LEU A 107 3.55 5.59 11.00
N ARG A 108 2.96 5.78 12.18
CA ARG A 108 1.58 5.39 12.47
C ARG A 108 0.80 6.58 13.01
N GLU A 109 -0.47 6.65 12.64
CA GLU A 109 -1.38 7.66 13.15
C GLU A 109 -1.63 7.40 14.64
N GLN A 110 -1.69 8.47 15.42
CA GLN A 110 -2.11 8.38 16.80
C GLN A 110 -3.63 8.14 16.84
N ILE A 111 -4.05 6.89 17.01
CA ILE A 111 -5.45 6.52 17.19
C ILE A 111 -5.95 7.20 18.48
N GLY A 112 -6.83 8.19 18.37
CA GLY A 112 -7.44 8.88 19.53
C GLY A 112 -7.37 10.40 19.54
N LYS A 113 -6.70 11.05 18.58
CA LYS A 113 -6.89 12.48 18.31
C LYS A 113 -7.55 12.62 16.94
N PRO A 114 -8.73 13.25 16.82
CA PRO A 114 -9.24 13.58 15.50
C PRO A 114 -8.21 14.50 14.86
N SER A 115 -7.72 14.13 13.68
CA SER A 115 -7.06 15.08 12.79
C SER A 115 -7.93 16.34 12.77
N ARG A 116 -7.32 17.50 12.99
CA ARG A 116 -7.99 18.79 12.73
C ARG A 116 -8.13 18.92 11.20
N ASP A 117 -8.98 18.10 10.62
CA ASP A 117 -9.47 18.27 9.27
C ASP A 117 -10.58 19.32 9.31
N GLN A 118 -10.19 20.59 9.42
CA GLN A 118 -11.05 21.64 8.89
C GLN A 118 -10.95 21.57 7.37
N ASN A 119 -12.09 21.23 6.75
CA ASN A 119 -12.42 21.21 5.33
C ASN A 119 -12.34 19.85 4.61
N ASN A 120 -13.30 18.98 4.92
CA ASN A 120 -13.92 18.13 3.89
C ASN A 120 -15.38 17.79 4.28
N PRO A 121 -16.42 18.38 3.65
CA PRO A 121 -17.79 17.99 3.88
C PRO A 121 -18.07 16.73 3.06
N LYS A 122 -17.83 15.54 3.63
CA LYS A 122 -18.39 14.26 3.18
C LYS A 122 -18.11 13.15 4.20
N ALA A 123 -18.76 13.26 5.35
CA ALA A 123 -19.06 12.11 6.19
C ALA A 123 -20.56 12.17 6.49
N ASN A 124 -21.34 11.38 5.75
CA ASN A 124 -22.67 11.03 6.21
C ASN A 124 -22.87 9.53 6.01
N ASN A 125 -23.27 8.92 7.13
CA ASN A 125 -24.08 7.72 7.27
C ASN A 125 -23.34 6.39 7.39
N TYR A 126 -22.87 6.11 8.62
CA TYR A 126 -23.18 4.84 9.26
C TYR A 126 -23.44 5.09 10.75
N SER A 127 -24.72 5.22 11.11
CA SER A 127 -25.18 5.04 12.49
C SER A 127 -25.53 3.55 12.68
N PRO A 128 -25.13 2.91 13.78
CA PRO A 128 -25.54 1.55 14.10
C PRO A 128 -27.05 1.49 14.38
N LEU A 129 -27.79 0.70 13.61
CA LEU A 129 -29.19 0.40 13.91
C LEU A 129 -29.26 -0.82 14.81
N GLU A 130 -29.26 -0.58 16.12
CA GLU A 130 -30.09 -1.35 17.02
C GLU A 130 -31.55 -1.08 16.65
N ASN A 131 -32.35 -2.12 16.40
CA ASN A 131 -33.64 -2.31 17.05
C ASN A 131 -34.35 -3.58 16.57
N ASN A 132 -34.81 -4.33 17.57
CA ASN A 132 -35.57 -5.55 17.46
C ASN A 132 -37.05 -5.30 17.13
N LYS A 133 -37.68 -6.38 16.64
CA LYS A 133 -39.09 -6.81 16.78
C LYS A 133 -40.09 -6.46 15.66
N ASN A 134 -40.60 -7.54 15.07
CA ASN A 134 -41.95 -7.76 14.55
C ASN A 134 -42.30 -7.16 13.19
N LEU A 135 -42.42 -8.03 12.17
CA LEU A 135 -43.53 -8.04 11.21
C LEU A 135 -43.58 -9.40 10.52
N GLU A 136 -44.80 -9.92 10.45
CA GLU A 136 -45.21 -11.28 10.12
C GLU A 136 -44.75 -11.78 8.74
N PHE A 137 -44.40 -13.07 8.67
CA PHE A 137 -44.32 -13.81 7.41
C PHE A 137 -45.72 -14.37 7.07
N PRO A 138 -46.28 -14.14 5.87
CA PRO A 138 -47.50 -14.82 5.47
C PRO A 138 -47.19 -16.30 5.20
N ILE A 139 -47.98 -17.17 5.81
CA ILE A 139 -47.93 -18.63 5.69
C ILE A 139 -48.47 -19.01 4.30
N ALA A 140 -47.61 -19.51 3.41
CA ALA A 140 -48.05 -20.16 2.18
C ALA A 140 -48.63 -21.54 2.53
N ALA A 141 -49.88 -21.76 2.14
CA ALA A 141 -50.62 -22.99 2.35
C ALA A 141 -50.03 -24.15 1.53
N ASN A 142 -49.59 -25.18 2.22
CA ASN A 142 -49.41 -26.53 1.69
C ASN A 142 -50.22 -27.50 2.55
N SER A 143 -51.46 -27.73 2.11
CA SER A 143 -52.27 -28.86 2.52
C SER A 143 -51.64 -30.15 1.98
N ASN A 144 -51.20 -31.03 2.89
CA ASN A 144 -51.38 -32.48 2.73
C ASN A 144 -52.84 -32.81 3.11
N PRO A 145 -53.48 -33.93 2.69
CA PRO A 145 -52.88 -35.28 2.64
C PRO A 145 -53.38 -36.21 1.50
N GLU A 146 -52.59 -37.24 1.17
CA GLU A 146 -52.87 -38.69 1.25
C GLU A 146 -51.68 -39.49 0.69
#